data_AF-A0A928SFB4-F1
#
_entry.id   AF-A0A928SFB4-F1
#
_cell.length_a   1.000
_cell.length_b   1.000
_cell.length_c   1.000
_cell.angle_alpha   90.00
_cell.angle_beta   90.00
_cell.angle_gamma   90.00
#
_symmetry.space_group_name_H-M   'P 1'
#
loop_
_entity.id
_entity.type
_entity.pdbx_description
1 polymer ?
#
loop_
_entity_poly.entity_id
_entity_poly.type
_entity_poly.pdbx_seq_one_letter_code
_entity_poly.pdbx_strand_id
1 'polypeptide(L)'
;MPDLPKKKVGIVACSGEEMAAGTVSRLAALKVLEQLRPAETVTICLPLFLAGGEGDRAFARFYPTIAIDGCDKRCAARATEQYSGKPAASVVVTDLVEADANLGTSRRLNEVGRQAVDTVAEAVAPLVDNLLGVKWSRRSGSAVEETSQPEEAVEARCSCGSGIPVLTLTVEDRRETLIAVPAIFEQFYQQGKRPETNGVAAELLQTTSLYNTIAETFASAYQAALLREFESYCRKQEG
;
A
#
# COMPACT_ATOMS: atom_id res chain seq x y z
N MET A 1 -24.32 -4.69 1.04
CA MET A 1 -23.28 -3.68 0.71
C MET A 1 -22.04 -4.46 0.30
N PRO A 2 -21.32 -4.15 -0.78
CA PRO A 2 -19.96 -4.63 -0.87
C PRO A 2 -19.13 -3.79 0.11
N ASP A 3 -18.67 -4.43 1.17
CA ASP A 3 -17.82 -3.80 2.19
C ASP A 3 -16.48 -3.41 1.57
N LEU A 4 -16.01 -2.19 1.87
CA LEU A 4 -14.66 -1.77 1.48
C LEU A 4 -13.64 -2.54 2.36
N PRO A 5 -12.56 -3.09 1.79
CA PRO A 5 -11.57 -3.83 2.57
C PRO A 5 -10.99 -2.94 3.68
N LYS A 6 -10.72 -3.54 4.87
CA LYS A 6 -10.10 -2.84 6.00
C LYS A 6 -8.85 -2.09 5.53
N LYS A 7 -8.77 -0.79 5.83
CA LYS A 7 -7.58 0.03 5.52
C LYS A 7 -6.36 -0.60 6.20
N LYS A 8 -5.32 -0.88 5.42
CA LYS A 8 -4.03 -1.36 5.90
C LYS A 8 -2.93 -0.34 5.59
N VAL A 9 -1.82 -0.44 6.30
CA VAL A 9 -0.62 0.36 6.07
C VAL A 9 0.43 -0.47 5.34
N GLY A 10 0.94 0.06 4.24
CA GLY A 10 2.06 -0.54 3.50
C GLY A 10 3.38 -0.28 4.21
N ILE A 11 4.26 -1.27 4.26
CA ILE A 11 5.63 -1.12 4.72
C ILE A 11 6.56 -1.51 3.58
N VAL A 12 7.38 -0.57 3.12
CA VAL A 12 8.40 -0.82 2.10
C VAL A 12 9.78 -0.66 2.72
N ALA A 13 10.53 -1.75 2.78
CA ALA A 13 11.90 -1.76 3.25
C ALA A 13 12.88 -1.63 2.08
N CYS A 14 14.04 -1.01 2.31
CA CYS A 14 15.10 -1.03 1.31
C CYS A 14 15.67 -2.45 1.14
N SER A 15 16.19 -2.77 -0.05
CA SER A 15 16.74 -4.11 -0.33
C SER A 15 17.91 -4.48 0.58
N GLY A 16 18.65 -3.46 1.03
CA GLY A 16 19.65 -3.61 2.08
C GLY A 16 20.83 -4.53 1.74
N GLU A 17 21.13 -4.69 0.46
CA GLU A 17 22.11 -5.67 -0.03
C GLU A 17 23.55 -5.29 0.31
N GLU A 18 23.81 -3.99 0.42
CA GLU A 18 25.17 -3.44 0.58
C GLU A 18 25.64 -3.35 2.04
N MET A 19 24.74 -3.33 3.03
CA MET A 19 25.10 -2.99 4.42
C MET A 19 24.18 -3.58 5.48
N ALA A 20 24.69 -3.72 6.72
CA ALA A 20 23.95 -4.27 7.85
C ALA A 20 22.68 -3.48 8.19
N ALA A 21 22.71 -2.15 8.12
CA ALA A 21 21.54 -1.30 8.37
C ALA A 21 20.39 -1.57 7.38
N GLY A 22 20.71 -2.00 6.16
CA GLY A 22 19.71 -2.46 5.20
C GLY A 22 19.03 -3.76 5.60
N THR A 23 19.77 -4.68 6.20
CA THR A 23 19.20 -5.90 6.79
C THR A 23 18.38 -5.61 8.04
N VAL A 24 18.79 -4.63 8.84
CA VAL A 24 17.96 -4.11 9.94
C VAL A 24 16.62 -3.60 9.41
N SER A 25 16.61 -2.80 8.34
CA SER A 25 15.37 -2.31 7.71
C SER A 25 14.42 -3.46 7.34
N ARG A 26 14.92 -4.48 6.61
CA ARG A 26 14.11 -5.64 6.19
C ARG A 26 13.57 -6.45 7.37
N LEU A 27 14.39 -6.71 8.38
CA LEU A 27 13.98 -7.49 9.55
C LEU A 27 13.04 -6.68 10.47
N ALA A 28 13.20 -5.36 10.54
CA ALA A 28 12.28 -4.49 11.27
C ALA A 28 10.90 -4.47 10.59
N ALA A 29 10.86 -4.34 9.26
CA ALA A 29 9.62 -4.46 8.49
C ALA A 29 8.93 -5.80 8.75
N LEU A 30 9.69 -6.90 8.70
CA LEU A 30 9.17 -8.24 8.97
C LEU A 30 8.65 -8.38 10.41
N LYS A 31 9.37 -7.84 11.39
CA LYS A 31 8.93 -7.85 12.80
C LYS A 31 7.62 -7.09 12.99
N VAL A 32 7.48 -5.92 12.34
CA VAL A 32 6.21 -5.18 12.38
C VAL A 32 5.10 -6.01 11.75
N LEU A 33 5.35 -6.60 10.58
CA LEU A 33 4.39 -7.41 9.83
C LEU A 33 3.96 -8.67 10.58
N GLU A 34 4.86 -9.38 11.26
CA GLU A 34 4.57 -10.70 11.83
C GLU A 34 4.22 -10.66 13.31
N GLN A 35 4.74 -9.66 14.05
CA GLN A 35 4.69 -9.66 15.52
C GLN A 35 3.96 -8.45 16.08
N LEU A 36 4.14 -7.25 15.50
CA LEU A 36 3.59 -6.03 16.11
C LEU A 36 2.20 -5.68 15.56
N ARG A 37 1.99 -5.71 14.24
CA ARG A 37 0.76 -5.26 13.56
C ARG A 37 0.34 -6.18 12.41
N PRO A 38 0.16 -7.49 12.65
CA PRO A 38 -0.07 -8.46 11.58
C PRO A 38 -1.39 -8.32 10.83
N ALA A 39 -2.44 -7.81 11.48
CA ALA A 39 -3.72 -7.61 10.81
C ALA A 39 -3.79 -6.27 10.07
N GLU A 40 -2.96 -5.30 10.46
CA GLU A 40 -3.03 -3.90 10.05
C GLU A 40 -2.00 -3.52 8.99
N THR A 41 -0.97 -4.34 8.79
CA THR A 41 0.14 -4.02 7.89
C THR A 41 0.25 -5.00 6.74
N VAL A 42 0.88 -4.54 5.66
CA VAL A 42 1.27 -5.34 4.50
C VAL A 42 2.69 -4.95 4.12
N THR A 43 3.46 -5.91 3.61
CA THR A 43 4.80 -5.61 3.09
C THR A 43 4.75 -5.35 1.59
N ILE A 44 5.56 -4.40 1.14
CA ILE A 44 5.79 -4.08 -0.26
C ILE A 44 7.20 -4.51 -0.61
N CYS A 45 7.32 -5.36 -1.63
CA CYS A 45 8.60 -5.86 -2.09
C CYS A 45 9.28 -4.80 -2.97
N LEU A 46 10.25 -4.07 -2.42
CA LEU A 46 10.94 -3.00 -3.17
C LEU A 46 11.52 -3.48 -4.53
N PRO A 47 12.18 -4.65 -4.65
CA PRO A 47 12.61 -5.15 -5.96
C PRO A 47 11.47 -5.31 -6.97
N LEU A 48 10.34 -5.88 -6.57
CA LEU A 48 9.17 -6.04 -7.45
C LEU A 48 8.53 -4.69 -7.79
N PHE A 49 8.44 -3.80 -6.81
CA PHE A 49 7.96 -2.44 -6.96
C PHE A 49 8.79 -1.65 -8.00
N LEU A 50 10.11 -1.76 -7.94
CA LEU A 50 11.03 -1.18 -8.92
C LEU A 50 10.87 -1.83 -10.30
N ALA A 51 10.65 -3.14 -10.36
CA ALA A 51 10.49 -3.90 -11.60
C ALA A 51 9.14 -3.70 -12.32
N GLY A 52 8.22 -2.89 -11.80
CA GLY A 52 6.91 -2.69 -12.42
C GLY A 52 5.78 -3.52 -11.80
N GLY A 53 5.92 -3.96 -10.55
CA GLY A 53 4.85 -4.61 -9.81
C GLY A 53 3.67 -3.69 -9.57
N GLU A 54 2.73 -3.65 -10.52
CA GLU A 54 1.61 -2.69 -10.49
C GLU A 54 0.67 -2.89 -9.30
N GLY A 55 0.55 -4.11 -8.76
CA GLY A 55 -0.21 -4.34 -7.53
C GLY A 55 0.37 -3.57 -6.34
N ASP A 56 1.69 -3.64 -6.14
CA ASP A 56 2.35 -2.94 -5.04
C ASP A 56 2.35 -1.42 -5.24
N ARG A 57 2.51 -0.97 -6.50
CA ARG A 57 2.43 0.46 -6.85
C ARG A 57 1.03 1.04 -6.66
N ALA A 58 0.00 0.30 -7.06
CA ALA A 58 -1.39 0.66 -6.79
C ALA A 58 -1.63 0.77 -5.29
N PHE A 59 -1.24 -0.25 -4.53
CA PHE A 59 -1.38 -0.23 -3.08
C PHE A 59 -0.75 1.03 -2.49
N ALA A 60 0.52 1.32 -2.80
CA ALA A 60 1.21 2.48 -2.26
C ALA A 60 0.63 3.84 -2.70
N ARG A 61 -0.15 3.88 -3.79
CA ARG A 61 -0.81 5.11 -4.26
C ARG A 61 -2.11 5.40 -3.50
N PHE A 62 -2.85 4.34 -3.15
CA PHE A 62 -4.17 4.47 -2.53
C PHE A 62 -4.17 4.27 -1.01
N TYR A 63 -3.13 3.63 -0.48
CA TYR A 63 -3.01 3.32 0.95
C TYR A 63 -1.76 3.95 1.55
N PRO A 64 -1.84 4.40 2.82
CA PRO A 64 -0.70 4.98 3.50
C PRO A 64 0.46 3.99 3.55
N THR A 65 1.64 4.44 3.15
CA THR A 65 2.85 3.60 3.05
C THR A 65 3.99 4.23 3.84
N ILE A 66 4.63 3.42 4.68
CA ILE A 66 5.83 3.78 5.45
C ILE A 66 7.06 3.20 4.74
N ALA A 67 8.03 4.06 4.46
CA ALA A 67 9.33 3.64 3.96
C ALA A 67 10.33 3.42 5.11
N ILE A 68 11.05 2.30 5.10
CA ILE A 68 12.14 2.01 6.03
C ILE A 68 13.44 1.86 5.23
N ASP A 69 14.36 2.78 5.41
CA ASP A 69 15.62 2.83 4.66
C ASP A 69 16.82 2.57 5.56
N GLY A 70 17.77 1.77 5.08
CA GLY A 70 19.00 1.49 5.83
C GLY A 70 19.97 2.67 5.91
N CYS A 71 19.84 3.67 5.04
CA CYS A 71 20.74 4.83 4.97
C CYS A 71 20.11 6.01 4.20
N ASP A 72 20.83 7.13 4.14
CA ASP A 72 20.38 8.38 3.50
C ASP A 72 20.20 8.33 1.98
N LYS A 73 20.60 7.23 1.33
CA LYS A 73 20.25 7.01 -0.09
C LYS A 73 18.72 6.95 -0.28
N ARG A 74 17.98 6.51 0.75
CA ARG A 74 16.52 6.49 0.82
C ARG A 74 15.86 5.75 -0.36
N CYS A 75 16.38 4.59 -0.71
CA CYS A 75 15.94 3.84 -1.89
C CYS A 75 14.44 3.52 -1.85
N ALA A 76 13.91 3.10 -0.70
CA ALA A 76 12.50 2.75 -0.54
C ALA A 76 11.61 3.98 -0.60
N ALA A 77 11.95 5.05 0.14
CA ALA A 77 11.18 6.29 0.12
C ALA A 77 11.15 6.92 -1.28
N ARG A 78 12.30 7.00 -1.95
CA ARG A 78 12.41 7.59 -3.29
C ARG A 78 11.67 6.79 -4.34
N ALA A 79 11.76 5.46 -4.30
CA ALA A 79 11.00 4.61 -5.21
C ALA A 79 9.50 4.84 -5.02
N THR A 80 9.03 4.83 -3.77
CA THR A 80 7.62 5.07 -3.45
C THR A 80 7.16 6.42 -3.98
N GLU A 81 7.92 7.49 -3.71
CA GLU A 81 7.63 8.84 -4.20
C GLU A 81 7.55 8.91 -5.72
N GLN A 82 8.51 8.28 -6.40
CA GLN A 82 8.59 8.27 -7.85
C GLN A 82 7.42 7.54 -8.53
N TYR A 83 6.99 6.40 -7.99
CA TYR A 83 6.03 5.52 -8.68
C TYR A 83 4.60 5.58 -8.12
N SER A 84 4.44 5.98 -6.86
CA SER A 84 3.16 5.91 -6.14
C SER A 84 2.81 7.16 -5.33
N GLY A 85 3.71 8.14 -5.25
CA GLY A 85 3.52 9.35 -4.46
C GLY A 85 4.24 9.30 -3.11
N LYS A 86 4.24 10.42 -2.39
CA LYS A 86 5.08 10.59 -1.19
C LYS A 86 4.71 9.57 -0.10
N PRO A 87 5.68 8.86 0.50
CA PRO A 87 5.43 8.04 1.69
C PRO A 87 4.72 8.82 2.78
N ALA A 88 3.78 8.17 3.46
CA ALA A 88 3.06 8.76 4.59
C ALA A 88 3.99 8.97 5.80
N ALA A 89 5.02 8.13 5.94
CA ALA A 89 6.14 8.33 6.85
C ALA A 89 7.41 7.68 6.29
N SER A 90 8.56 8.12 6.78
CA SER A 90 9.87 7.55 6.42
C SER A 90 10.74 7.41 7.66
N VAL A 91 11.45 6.28 7.76
CA VAL A 91 12.40 5.98 8.82
C VAL A 91 13.74 5.62 8.18
N VAL A 92 14.84 6.21 8.67
CA VAL A 92 16.19 5.83 8.27
C VAL A 92 16.87 5.16 9.46
N VAL A 93 17.33 3.93 9.28
CA VAL A 93 17.93 3.12 10.37
C VAL A 93 19.13 3.81 10.99
N THR A 94 19.99 4.45 10.19
CA THR A 94 21.18 5.16 10.67
C THR A 94 20.86 6.38 11.53
N ASP A 95 19.63 6.91 11.47
CA ASP A 95 19.19 8.02 12.34
C ASP A 95 18.77 7.53 13.74
N LEU A 96 18.54 6.21 13.89
CA LEU A 96 18.02 5.59 15.12
C LEU A 96 19.06 4.75 15.87
N VAL A 97 20.28 4.67 15.35
CA VAL A 97 21.40 3.93 15.96
C VAL A 97 22.59 4.86 16.12
N GLU A 98 23.48 4.54 17.06
CA GLU A 98 24.75 5.24 17.21
C GLU A 98 25.55 5.21 15.90
N ALA A 99 26.15 6.34 15.51
CA ALA A 99 26.79 6.51 14.20
C ALA A 99 27.88 5.46 13.90
N ASP A 100 28.60 5.01 14.92
CA ASP A 100 29.67 4.02 14.84
C ASP A 100 29.25 2.61 15.30
N ALA A 101 27.94 2.36 15.44
CA ALA A 101 27.43 1.06 15.86
C ALA A 101 27.82 -0.04 14.86
N ASN A 102 28.58 -1.02 15.33
CA ASN A 102 28.80 -2.24 14.57
C ASN A 102 27.56 -3.13 14.65
N LEU A 103 26.73 -3.11 13.61
CA LEU A 103 25.51 -3.92 13.50
C LEU A 103 25.77 -5.35 12.98
N GLY A 104 27.02 -5.68 12.65
CA GLY A 104 27.41 -6.90 11.93
C GLY A 104 27.56 -6.64 10.43
N THR A 105 27.08 -7.58 9.62
CA THR A 105 27.22 -7.54 8.14
C THR A 105 25.86 -7.49 7.47
N SER A 106 25.83 -7.19 6.17
CA SER A 106 24.58 -7.27 5.38
C SER A 106 23.94 -8.66 5.39
N ARG A 107 24.71 -9.73 5.59
CA ARG A 107 24.17 -11.10 5.62
C ARG A 107 23.85 -11.62 7.02
N ARG A 108 24.47 -11.07 8.05
CA ARG A 108 24.35 -11.56 9.42
C ARG A 108 24.54 -10.43 10.41
N LEU A 109 23.48 -10.12 11.14
CA LEU A 109 23.51 -9.17 12.24
C LEU A 109 24.15 -9.78 13.48
N ASN A 110 24.89 -8.96 14.23
CA ASN A 110 25.32 -9.30 15.59
C ASN A 110 24.22 -8.91 16.60
N GLU A 111 24.56 -8.89 17.89
CA GLU A 111 23.58 -8.56 18.94
C GLU A 111 23.10 -7.11 18.86
N VAL A 112 24.02 -6.17 18.64
CA VAL A 112 23.68 -4.76 18.45
C VAL A 112 22.76 -4.57 17.24
N GLY A 113 23.04 -5.28 16.14
CA GLY A 113 22.18 -5.29 14.96
C GLY A 113 20.78 -5.84 15.23
N ARG A 114 20.65 -6.89 16.06
CA ARG A 114 19.33 -7.42 16.46
C ARG A 114 18.57 -6.44 17.35
N GLN A 115 19.25 -5.78 18.29
CA GLN A 115 18.64 -4.72 19.10
C GLN A 115 18.17 -3.55 18.24
N ALA A 116 18.94 -3.18 17.21
CA ALA A 116 18.52 -2.15 16.25
C ALA A 116 17.26 -2.54 15.48
N VAL A 117 17.04 -3.83 15.18
CA VAL A 117 15.79 -4.31 14.58
C VAL A 117 14.61 -4.03 15.50
N ASP A 118 14.74 -4.31 16.80
CA ASP A 118 13.70 -4.05 17.78
C ASP A 118 13.42 -2.54 17.89
N THR A 119 14.46 -1.71 18.03
CA THR A 119 14.33 -0.24 18.07
C THR A 119 13.60 0.32 16.85
N VAL A 120 13.97 -0.10 15.64
CA VAL A 120 13.36 0.39 14.41
C VAL A 120 11.91 -0.09 14.29
N ALA A 121 11.62 -1.36 14.62
CA ALA A 121 10.27 -1.88 14.58
C ALA A 121 9.34 -1.19 15.59
N GLU A 122 9.85 -0.91 16.80
CA GLU A 122 9.13 -0.17 17.85
C GLU A 122 8.90 1.29 17.47
N ALA A 123 9.80 1.91 16.69
CA ALA A 123 9.59 3.24 16.13
C ALA A 123 8.54 3.27 15.01
N VAL A 124 8.43 2.20 14.22
CA VAL A 124 7.49 2.10 13.09
C VAL A 124 6.07 1.76 13.55
N ALA A 125 5.91 0.88 14.54
CA ALA A 125 4.59 0.47 15.04
C ALA A 125 3.63 1.63 15.40
N PRO A 126 4.03 2.67 16.15
CA PRO A 126 3.14 3.79 16.44
C PRO A 126 2.82 4.64 15.21
N LEU A 127 3.67 4.66 14.18
CA LEU A 127 3.36 5.32 12.91
C LEU A 127 2.19 4.60 12.20
N VAL A 128 2.18 3.26 12.24
CA VAL A 128 1.05 2.46 11.73
C VAL A 128 -0.24 2.81 12.47
N ASP A 129 -0.20 2.82 13.80
CA ASP A 129 -1.37 3.15 14.63
C ASP A 129 -1.94 4.53 14.30
N ASN A 130 -1.06 5.52 14.19
CA ASN A 130 -1.43 6.89 13.88
C ASN A 130 -2.05 7.01 12.48
N LEU A 131 -1.54 6.27 11.50
CA LEU A 131 -2.06 6.27 10.12
C LEU A 131 -3.43 5.58 9.99
N LEU A 132 -3.74 4.65 10.88
CA LEU A 132 -5.05 3.99 10.92
C LEU A 132 -6.05 4.65 11.89
N GLY A 133 -5.59 5.57 12.75
CA GLY A 133 -6.42 6.18 13.79
C GLY A 133 -6.81 5.21 14.91
N VAL A 134 -6.06 4.12 15.10
CA VAL A 134 -6.39 3.02 16.02
C VAL A 134 -5.64 3.18 17.33
N LYS A 135 -6.30 2.95 18.48
CA LYS A 135 -5.63 2.86 19.79
C LYS A 135 -5.19 1.42 20.07
N TRP A 136 -3.89 1.18 20.20
CA TRP A 136 -3.33 -0.15 20.43
C TRP A 136 -3.16 -0.47 21.92
N SER A 137 -3.61 -1.67 22.34
CA SER A 137 -3.38 -2.16 23.69
C SER A 137 -2.11 -3.02 23.76
N ARG A 138 -1.07 -2.49 24.41
CA ARG A 138 0.18 -3.23 24.69
C ARG A 138 -0.04 -4.47 25.57
N ARG A 139 -1.15 -4.56 26.29
CA ARG A 139 -1.45 -5.63 27.25
C ARG A 139 -2.11 -6.85 26.58
N SER A 140 -2.84 -6.64 25.48
CA SER A 140 -3.55 -7.69 24.76
C SER A 140 -2.97 -7.99 23.37
N GLY A 141 -2.02 -7.17 22.87
CA GLY A 141 -1.44 -7.36 21.54
C GLY A 141 -2.45 -7.22 20.41
N SER A 142 -3.48 -6.39 20.60
CA SER A 142 -4.54 -6.16 19.62
C SER A 142 -5.05 -4.73 19.68
N ALA A 143 -5.61 -4.28 18.56
CA ALA A 143 -6.38 -3.04 18.47
C ALA A 143 -7.53 -3.06 19.49
N VAL A 144 -7.76 -1.94 20.18
CA VAL A 144 -8.98 -1.74 20.96
C VAL A 144 -10.09 -1.42 19.96
N GLU A 145 -10.88 -2.42 19.57
CA GLU A 145 -11.86 -2.35 18.47
C GLU A 145 -13.01 -1.36 18.71
N GLU A 146 -13.40 -0.63 17.66
CA GLU A 146 -14.81 -0.51 17.27
C GLU A 146 -15.07 -1.52 16.14
N THR A 147 -15.64 -2.67 16.53
CA THR A 147 -16.40 -3.69 15.78
C THR A 147 -15.91 -4.18 14.41
N SER A 148 -15.62 -5.49 14.38
CA SER A 148 -15.48 -6.35 13.21
C SER A 148 -16.78 -7.10 12.86
N GLN A 149 -17.01 -7.38 11.57
CA GLN A 149 -17.90 -8.45 11.04
C GLN A 149 -17.65 -8.67 9.51
N PRO A 150 -18.14 -9.77 8.88
CA PRO A 150 -17.32 -10.74 8.13
C PRO A 150 -17.24 -10.57 6.59
N GLU A 151 -16.31 -11.33 6.01
CA GLU A 151 -15.83 -11.35 4.60
C GLU A 151 -16.81 -11.92 3.55
N GLU A 152 -16.87 -11.27 2.37
CA GLU A 152 -16.84 -11.81 0.97
C GLU A 152 -17.03 -10.62 -0.01
N ALA A 153 -16.38 -10.47 -1.18
CA ALA A 153 -15.88 -11.43 -2.17
C ALA A 153 -14.57 -10.97 -2.90
N VAL A 154 -13.60 -11.89 -2.95
CA VAL A 154 -12.68 -12.34 -4.05
C VAL A 154 -12.33 -11.36 -5.20
N GLU A 155 -11.09 -11.18 -5.69
CA GLU A 155 -9.70 -11.17 -5.20
C GLU A 155 -8.79 -10.92 -6.43
N ALA A 156 -8.03 -9.82 -6.45
CA ALA A 156 -6.70 -9.84 -7.05
C ALA A 156 -5.72 -9.86 -5.87
N ARG A 157 -5.18 -11.04 -5.57
CA ARG A 157 -4.22 -11.22 -4.48
C ARG A 157 -2.87 -10.65 -4.91
N CYS A 158 -2.35 -9.66 -4.17
CA CYS A 158 -0.90 -9.46 -4.11
C CYS A 158 -0.25 -10.72 -3.52
N SER A 159 1.02 -10.99 -3.82
CA SER A 159 1.78 -12.15 -3.33
C SER A 159 1.72 -12.32 -1.80
N CYS A 160 1.41 -11.25 -1.05
CA CYS A 160 1.26 -11.25 0.41
C CYS A 160 -0.20 -11.39 0.93
N GLY A 161 -1.18 -11.65 0.07
CA GLY A 161 -2.58 -11.92 0.47
C GLY A 161 -3.40 -10.69 0.88
N SER A 162 -2.87 -9.47 0.68
CA SER A 162 -3.64 -8.24 0.88
C SER A 162 -4.41 -7.90 -0.39
N GLY A 163 -5.69 -8.26 -0.43
CA GLY A 163 -6.54 -8.02 -1.58
C GLY A 163 -6.57 -6.54 -1.95
N ILE A 164 -6.16 -6.20 -3.17
CA ILE A 164 -6.38 -4.88 -3.74
C ILE A 164 -7.87 -4.81 -4.11
N PRO A 165 -8.60 -3.73 -3.80
CA PRO A 165 -10.00 -3.63 -4.18
C PRO A 165 -10.12 -3.75 -5.71
N VAL A 166 -10.91 -4.72 -6.14
CA VAL A 166 -11.22 -4.97 -7.55
C VAL A 166 -12.66 -4.60 -7.85
N LEU A 167 -12.94 -4.23 -9.09
CA LEU A 167 -14.30 -4.11 -9.61
C LEU A 167 -14.44 -5.03 -10.81
N THR A 168 -15.42 -5.94 -10.76
CA THR A 168 -15.83 -6.69 -11.94
C THR A 168 -16.92 -5.90 -12.68
N LEU A 169 -16.65 -5.56 -13.94
CA LEU A 169 -17.57 -4.82 -14.79
C LEU A 169 -17.74 -5.52 -16.14
N THR A 170 -18.84 -5.21 -16.83
CA THR A 170 -19.13 -5.81 -18.14
C THR A 170 -18.74 -4.85 -19.26
N VAL A 171 -17.82 -5.29 -20.12
CA VAL A 171 -17.35 -4.59 -21.32
C VAL A 171 -17.71 -5.44 -22.53
N GLU A 172 -18.59 -4.95 -23.42
CA GLU A 172 -18.98 -5.66 -24.66
C GLU A 172 -19.27 -7.17 -24.42
N ASP A 173 -20.11 -7.45 -23.42
CA ASP A 173 -20.52 -8.80 -22.99
C ASP A 173 -19.45 -9.68 -22.30
N ARG A 174 -18.24 -9.14 -22.08
CA ARG A 174 -17.18 -9.78 -21.29
C ARG A 174 -17.19 -9.27 -19.86
N ARG A 175 -17.09 -10.18 -18.89
CA ARG A 175 -16.82 -9.82 -17.49
C ARG A 175 -15.32 -9.63 -17.30
N GLU A 176 -14.93 -8.42 -16.93
CA GLU A 176 -13.54 -8.02 -16.75
C GLU A 176 -13.37 -7.56 -15.30
N THR A 177 -12.35 -8.07 -14.62
CA THR A 177 -12.03 -7.71 -13.24
C THR A 177 -10.86 -6.76 -13.24
N LEU A 178 -11.12 -5.51 -12.85
CA LEU A 178 -10.13 -4.45 -12.85
C LEU A 178 -9.65 -4.12 -11.43
N ILE A 179 -8.35 -3.98 -11.31
CA ILE A 179 -7.63 -3.67 -10.08
C ILE A 179 -7.72 -2.17 -9.80
N ALA A 180 -7.84 -1.84 -8.51
CA ALA A 180 -7.81 -0.49 -7.95
C ALA A 180 -8.98 0.43 -8.36
N VAL A 181 -9.92 -0.02 -9.20
CA VAL A 181 -11.05 0.81 -9.67
C VAL A 181 -11.88 1.40 -8.52
N PRO A 182 -12.25 0.67 -7.45
CA PRO A 182 -12.97 1.28 -6.34
C PRO A 182 -12.20 2.41 -5.65
N ALA A 183 -10.87 2.27 -5.51
CA ALA A 183 -10.02 3.31 -4.92
C ALA A 183 -9.86 4.52 -5.86
N ILE A 184 -9.78 4.29 -7.18
CA ILE A 184 -9.79 5.36 -8.19
C ILE A 184 -11.09 6.17 -8.12
N PHE A 185 -12.24 5.50 -7.94
CA PHE A 185 -13.53 6.18 -7.78
C PHE A 185 -13.57 7.05 -6.52
N GLU A 186 -13.13 6.51 -5.38
CA GLU A 186 -13.04 7.29 -4.14
C GLU A 186 -12.14 8.51 -4.31
N GLN A 187 -10.94 8.33 -4.91
CA GLN A 187 -10.02 9.42 -5.18
C GLN A 187 -10.67 10.50 -6.07
N PHE A 188 -11.31 10.13 -7.17
CA PHE A 188 -11.96 11.08 -8.07
C PHE A 188 -13.10 11.83 -7.38
N TYR A 189 -13.90 11.13 -6.58
CA TYR A 189 -14.98 11.73 -5.82
C TYR A 189 -14.46 12.76 -4.80
N GLN A 190 -13.42 12.42 -4.04
CA GLN A 190 -12.76 13.32 -3.08
C GLN A 190 -12.11 14.54 -3.75
N GLN A 191 -11.67 14.41 -5.00
CA GLN A 191 -11.17 15.53 -5.82
C GLN A 191 -12.31 16.41 -6.39
N GLY A 192 -13.57 16.10 -6.11
CA GLY A 192 -14.72 16.84 -6.63
C GLY A 192 -15.06 16.52 -8.09
N LYS A 193 -14.44 15.50 -8.70
CA LYS A 193 -14.75 15.08 -10.06
C LYS A 193 -16.12 14.41 -10.09
N ARG A 194 -16.87 14.65 -11.17
CA ARG A 194 -18.20 14.07 -11.40
C ARG A 194 -18.31 13.49 -12.81
N PRO A 195 -19.20 12.51 -13.04
CA PRO A 195 -19.38 11.89 -14.35
C PRO A 195 -19.71 12.88 -15.47
N GLU A 196 -20.41 13.99 -15.17
CA GLU A 196 -20.76 15.00 -16.19
C GLU A 196 -19.59 15.95 -16.51
N THR A 197 -18.52 15.94 -15.71
CA THR A 197 -17.38 16.84 -15.93
C THR A 197 -16.62 16.41 -17.18
N ASN A 198 -16.40 17.36 -18.10
CA ASN A 198 -15.71 17.09 -19.35
C ASN A 198 -14.29 16.56 -19.09
N GLY A 199 -13.89 15.50 -19.81
CA GLY A 199 -12.59 14.86 -19.68
C GLY A 199 -12.47 13.79 -18.59
N VAL A 200 -13.39 13.72 -17.61
CA VAL A 200 -13.31 12.72 -16.51
C VAL A 200 -13.33 11.29 -17.03
N ALA A 201 -14.13 10.99 -18.05
CA ALA A 201 -14.19 9.66 -18.64
C ALA A 201 -12.84 9.21 -19.23
N ALA A 202 -12.14 10.12 -19.93
CA ALA A 202 -10.83 9.83 -20.49
C ALA A 202 -9.75 9.71 -19.40
N GLU A 203 -9.79 10.58 -18.39
CA GLU A 203 -8.88 10.53 -17.25
C GLU A 203 -9.08 9.27 -16.39
N LEU A 204 -10.34 8.83 -16.22
CA LEU A 204 -10.70 7.62 -15.51
C LEU A 204 -10.15 6.38 -16.23
N LEU A 205 -10.32 6.31 -17.56
CA LEU A 205 -9.71 5.26 -18.36
C LEU A 205 -8.18 5.30 -18.23
N GLN A 206 -7.56 6.47 -18.41
CA GLN A 206 -6.10 6.63 -18.34
C GLN A 206 -5.57 6.16 -16.98
N THR A 207 -6.21 6.57 -15.88
CA THR A 207 -5.83 6.18 -14.52
C THR A 207 -6.01 4.68 -14.29
N THR A 208 -7.11 4.11 -14.81
CA THR A 208 -7.38 2.67 -14.71
C THR A 208 -6.37 1.83 -15.49
N SER A 209 -5.96 2.29 -16.68
CA SER A 209 -4.97 1.65 -17.53
C SER A 209 -3.56 1.63 -16.92
N LEU A 210 -3.30 2.43 -15.88
CA LEU A 210 -2.02 2.34 -15.14
C LEU A 210 -1.89 1.01 -14.41
N TYR A 211 -3.00 0.38 -14.04
CA TYR A 211 -3.03 -0.83 -13.22
C TYR A 211 -3.59 -2.06 -13.94
N ASN A 212 -4.14 -1.86 -15.13
CA ASN A 212 -4.87 -2.88 -15.87
C ASN A 212 -4.43 -2.87 -17.33
N THR A 213 -4.18 -4.05 -17.89
CA THR A 213 -3.89 -4.18 -19.31
C THR A 213 -5.18 -4.02 -20.11
N ILE A 214 -5.36 -2.84 -20.72
CA ILE A 214 -6.51 -2.52 -21.58
C ILE A 214 -5.99 -2.33 -23.00
N ALA A 215 -6.44 -3.17 -23.94
CA ALA A 215 -6.08 -2.99 -25.35
C ALA A 215 -6.79 -1.77 -25.94
N GLU A 216 -6.07 -0.98 -26.74
CA GLU A 216 -6.59 0.27 -27.35
C GLU A 216 -7.87 0.04 -28.17
N THR A 217 -8.01 -1.14 -28.78
CA THR A 217 -9.20 -1.54 -29.54
C THR A 217 -10.49 -1.48 -28.73
N PHE A 218 -10.41 -1.65 -27.41
CA PHE A 218 -11.56 -1.63 -26.50
C PHE A 218 -11.63 -0.37 -25.63
N ALA A 219 -10.76 0.63 -25.85
CA ALA A 219 -10.65 1.81 -25.00
C ALA A 219 -12.00 2.54 -24.81
N SER A 220 -12.77 2.72 -25.88
CA SER A 220 -14.08 3.38 -25.83
C SER A 220 -15.10 2.59 -25.00
N ALA A 221 -15.10 1.26 -25.13
CA ALA A 221 -15.99 0.38 -24.38
C ALA A 221 -15.67 0.38 -22.88
N TYR A 222 -14.38 0.31 -22.53
CA TYR A 222 -13.92 0.42 -21.14
C TYR A 222 -14.25 1.77 -20.55
N GLN A 223 -14.02 2.87 -21.29
CA GLN A 223 -14.37 4.21 -20.86
C GLN A 223 -15.86 4.34 -20.55
N ALA A 224 -16.73 3.84 -21.43
CA ALA A 224 -18.17 3.85 -21.21
C ALA A 224 -18.58 3.01 -19.99
N ALA A 225 -17.97 1.84 -19.79
CA ALA A 225 -18.27 0.97 -18.66
C ALA A 225 -17.81 1.56 -17.32
N LEU A 226 -16.58 2.08 -17.26
CA LEU A 226 -16.03 2.75 -16.08
C LEU A 226 -16.86 3.97 -15.69
N LEU A 227 -17.29 4.78 -16.66
CA LEU A 227 -18.09 5.97 -16.39
C LEU A 227 -19.46 5.62 -15.78
N ARG A 228 -20.13 4.57 -16.29
CA ARG A 228 -21.41 4.09 -15.72
C ARG A 228 -21.24 3.63 -14.27
N GLU A 229 -20.19 2.87 -13.98
CA GLU A 229 -19.92 2.40 -12.62
C GLU A 229 -19.53 3.56 -11.69
N PHE A 230 -18.78 4.55 -12.19
CA PHE A 230 -18.46 5.75 -11.41
C PHE A 230 -19.69 6.59 -11.10
N GLU A 231 -20.63 6.72 -12.05
CA GLU A 231 -21.92 7.39 -11.82
C GLU A 231 -22.77 6.67 -10.77
N SER A 232 -22.75 5.33 -10.77
CA SER A 232 -23.38 4.51 -9.72
C SER A 232 -22.71 4.73 -8.37
N TYR A 233 -21.38 4.85 -8.34
CA TYR A 233 -20.62 5.15 -7.12
C TYR A 233 -20.97 6.54 -6.55
N CYS A 234 -20.95 7.60 -7.37
CA CYS A 234 -21.28 8.96 -6.93
C CYS A 234 -22.69 9.05 -6.33
N ARG A 235 -23.69 8.47 -6.99
CA ARG A 235 -25.08 8.47 -6.49
C ARG A 235 -25.22 7.81 -5.12
N LYS A 236 -24.41 6.79 -4.82
CA LYS A 236 -24.41 6.11 -3.51
C LYS A 236 -23.75 6.92 -2.40
N GLN A 237 -22.90 7.89 -2.72
CA GLN A 237 -22.24 8.76 -1.73
C GLN A 237 -23.09 10.00 -1.38
N GLU A 238 -24.06 10.34 -2.22
CA GLU A 238 -24.94 11.51 -2.08
C GLU A 238 -26.29 11.19 -1.39
N GLY A 239 -26.59 9.91 -1.14
CA GLY A 239 -27.80 9.44 -0.45
C GLY A 239 -27.48 8.75 0.86
#